data_AF-A0A932S055-F1
#
_entry.id   AF-A0A932S055-F1
#
_cell.length_a   1.000
_cell.length_b   1.000
_cell.length_c   1.000
_cell.angle_alpha   90.00
_cell.angle_beta   90.00
_cell.angle_gamma   90.00
#
_symmetry.space_group_name_H-M   'P 1'
#
loop_
_entity.id
_entity.type
_entity.pdbx_description
1 polymer ?
#
loop_
_entity_poly.entity_id
_entity_poly.type
_entity_poly.pdbx_seq_one_letter_code
_entity_poly.pdbx_strand_id
1 'polypeptide(L)'
;MPNSVSAMPPGADPAGARYETYIVALPDPATLRCLAWWPATGLVMADAMHDDGTPVEIAPRHVLAEHVRLAAGAGLLPVTDPVGYLAEIEAAWRRRDGVAAAAGYTEDAVLVYGNAQTRTGEALRQWPQQWFDFAPDLRITKTFRSFAGDCLASEWESTYTHPVSGETVHERGAEFFFIRIDGKVYRHHMFEHTWLDDQQEQAWPAI
;
A
#
# COMPACT_ATOMS: atom_id res chain seq x y z
N MET A 1 -22.74 36.91 -15.98
CA MET A 1 -23.78 35.94 -16.36
C MET A 1 -24.36 35.39 -15.05
N PRO A 2 -25.61 35.71 -14.67
CA PRO A 2 -26.19 35.20 -13.44
C PRO A 2 -26.66 33.75 -13.63
N ASN A 3 -26.47 32.93 -12.59
CA ASN A 3 -26.90 31.53 -12.54
C ASN A 3 -28.42 31.44 -12.75
N SER A 4 -28.85 30.68 -13.76
CA SER A 4 -30.25 30.37 -13.99
C SER A 4 -30.72 29.34 -12.96
N VAL A 5 -31.50 29.78 -11.98
CA VAL A 5 -32.34 28.88 -11.17
C VAL A 5 -33.52 28.50 -12.04
N SER A 6 -33.62 27.22 -12.41
CA SER A 6 -34.78 26.70 -13.14
C SER A 6 -35.96 26.63 -12.17
N ALA A 7 -36.97 27.49 -12.36
CA ALA A 7 -38.20 27.41 -11.60
C ALA A 7 -39.04 26.22 -12.09
N MET A 8 -39.50 25.39 -11.16
CA MET A 8 -40.41 24.27 -11.41
C MET A 8 -41.79 24.75 -11.90
N PRO A 9 -42.45 24.03 -12.83
CA PRO A 9 -43.81 24.34 -13.25
C PRO A 9 -44.82 23.96 -12.15
N PRO A 10 -45.91 24.72 -11.97
CA PRO A 10 -46.89 24.44 -10.94
C PRO A 10 -47.83 23.29 -11.38
N GLY A 11 -47.82 22.17 -10.63
CA GLY A 11 -48.84 21.11 -10.80
C GLY A 11 -48.40 19.65 -10.59
N ALA A 12 -47.62 19.33 -9.55
CA ALA A 12 -47.37 17.94 -9.16
C ALA A 12 -48.51 17.38 -8.26
N ASP A 13 -48.96 16.18 -8.60
CA ASP A 13 -50.16 15.42 -8.19
C ASP A 13 -50.31 15.11 -6.66
N PRO A 14 -51.52 15.12 -6.05
CA PRO A 14 -51.73 14.94 -4.60
C PRO A 14 -51.62 13.50 -4.07
N ALA A 15 -51.16 12.53 -4.85
CA ALA A 15 -51.10 11.12 -4.47
C ALA A 15 -49.70 10.69 -4.01
N GLY A 16 -49.18 11.29 -2.93
CA GLY A 16 -48.23 10.67 -1.98
C GLY A 16 -46.88 10.13 -2.47
N ALA A 17 -46.54 10.26 -3.75
CA ALA A 17 -45.27 9.78 -4.28
C ALA A 17 -44.24 10.91 -4.26
N ARG A 18 -43.29 10.82 -3.33
CA ARG A 18 -42.11 11.69 -3.25
C ARG A 18 -41.21 11.37 -4.45
N TYR A 19 -41.33 12.12 -5.54
CA TYR A 19 -40.52 11.94 -6.74
C TYR A 19 -39.24 12.80 -6.77
N GLU A 20 -38.98 13.59 -5.72
CA GLU A 20 -37.83 14.49 -5.70
C GLU A 20 -37.01 14.25 -4.44
N THR A 21 -36.17 13.21 -4.48
CA THR A 21 -35.05 13.10 -3.56
C THR A 21 -33.89 13.87 -4.18
N TYR A 22 -33.61 15.07 -3.66
CA TYR A 22 -32.44 15.83 -4.12
C TYR A 22 -31.17 15.25 -3.50
N ILE A 23 -30.11 15.15 -4.32
CA ILE A 23 -28.77 14.79 -3.87
C ILE A 23 -28.00 16.09 -3.63
N VAL A 24 -27.45 16.23 -2.43
CA VAL A 24 -26.56 17.33 -2.03
C VAL A 24 -25.14 16.79 -1.95
N ALA A 25 -24.20 17.43 -2.65
CA ALA A 25 -22.78 17.11 -2.54
C ALA A 25 -22.14 17.98 -1.44
N LEU A 26 -21.74 17.36 -0.32
CA LEU A 26 -21.04 18.03 0.77
C LEU A 26 -19.53 17.92 0.58
N PRO A 27 -18.80 19.01 0.29
CA PRO A 27 -17.35 18.95 0.08
C PRO A 27 -16.62 18.58 1.38
N ASP A 28 -15.61 17.73 1.27
CA ASP A 28 -14.73 17.31 2.36
C ASP A 28 -13.38 18.03 2.25
N PRO A 29 -13.13 19.10 3.05
CA PRO A 29 -11.91 19.89 2.94
C PRO A 29 -10.62 19.10 3.18
N ALA A 30 -10.66 17.98 3.90
CA ALA A 30 -9.49 17.15 4.17
C ALA A 30 -8.96 16.47 2.89
N THR A 31 -9.79 16.39 1.85
CA THR A 31 -9.46 15.78 0.56
C THR A 31 -8.92 16.76 -0.46
N LEU A 32 -8.77 18.04 -0.12
CA LEU A 32 -8.26 19.04 -1.04
C LEU A 32 -6.84 18.67 -1.52
N ARG A 33 -6.65 18.54 -2.83
CA ARG A 33 -5.35 18.32 -3.47
C ARG A 33 -5.19 19.24 -4.68
N CYS A 34 -4.00 19.81 -4.87
CA CYS A 34 -3.68 20.55 -6.09
C CYS A 34 -3.46 19.58 -7.26
N LEU A 35 -4.01 19.89 -8.44
CA LEU A 35 -3.84 19.06 -9.62
C LEU A 35 -2.53 19.40 -10.35
N ALA A 36 -1.64 18.42 -10.48
CA ALA A 36 -0.32 18.63 -11.10
C ALA A 36 -0.40 19.04 -12.58
N TRP A 37 -1.45 18.63 -13.29
CA TRP A 37 -1.65 18.91 -14.71
C TRP A 37 -2.50 20.15 -15.01
N TRP A 38 -3.05 20.82 -13.99
CA TRP A 38 -3.86 22.04 -14.18
C TRP A 38 -3.49 23.12 -13.15
N PRO A 39 -2.67 24.11 -13.55
CA PRO A 39 -2.24 25.18 -12.67
C PRO A 39 -3.40 25.87 -11.96
N ALA A 40 -3.17 26.25 -10.70
CA ALA A 40 -4.14 26.94 -9.85
C ALA A 40 -5.50 26.23 -9.68
N THR A 41 -5.56 24.91 -9.88
CA THR A 41 -6.79 24.10 -9.70
C THR A 41 -6.63 23.10 -8.56
N GLY A 42 -7.64 23.05 -7.69
CA GLY A 42 -7.75 22.06 -6.61
C GLY A 42 -8.89 21.08 -6.87
N LEU A 43 -8.68 19.81 -6.53
CA LEU A 43 -9.72 18.79 -6.46
C LEU A 43 -10.13 18.61 -5.00
N VAL A 44 -11.44 18.65 -4.75
CA VAL A 44 -12.05 18.27 -3.46
C VAL A 44 -13.07 17.18 -3.74
N MET A 45 -13.02 16.10 -2.97
CA MET A 45 -14.06 15.09 -3.00
C MET A 45 -15.25 15.53 -2.14
N ALA A 46 -16.44 15.05 -2.49
CA ALA A 46 -17.66 15.36 -1.76
C ALA A 46 -18.42 14.08 -1.39
N ASP A 47 -19.13 14.12 -0.26
CA ASP A 47 -20.07 13.09 0.16
C ASP A 47 -21.45 13.39 -0.40
N ALA A 48 -22.11 12.38 -0.97
CA ALA A 48 -23.44 12.52 -1.54
C ALA A 48 -24.48 12.24 -0.46
N MET A 49 -25.26 13.25 -0.12
CA MET A 49 -26.31 13.20 0.90
C MET A 49 -27.67 13.37 0.26
N HIS A 50 -28.69 12.79 0.86
CA HIS A 50 -30.07 13.20 0.66
C HIS A 50 -30.28 14.61 1.25
N ASP A 51 -31.31 15.30 0.79
CA ASP A 51 -31.70 16.63 1.26
C ASP A 51 -32.14 16.67 2.72
N ASP A 52 -32.54 15.53 3.29
CA ASP A 52 -32.79 15.34 4.73
C ASP A 52 -31.52 15.15 5.57
N GLY A 53 -30.35 15.17 4.92
CA GLY A 53 -29.04 15.00 5.55
C GLY A 53 -28.63 13.55 5.79
N THR A 54 -29.41 12.57 5.34
CA THR A 54 -29.01 11.15 5.37
C THR A 54 -28.02 10.81 4.25
N PRO A 55 -27.10 9.85 4.42
CA PRO A 55 -26.18 9.43 3.37
C PRO A 55 -26.90 8.82 2.17
N VAL A 56 -26.48 9.14 0.94
CA VAL A 56 -26.85 8.33 -0.24
C VAL A 56 -26.08 7.02 -0.16
N GLU A 57 -26.75 5.92 0.19
CA GLU A 57 -26.11 4.63 0.50
C GLU A 57 -25.29 4.07 -0.67
N ILE A 58 -25.77 4.24 -1.89
CA ILE A 58 -25.11 3.75 -3.11
C ILE A 58 -23.93 4.63 -3.58
N ALA A 59 -23.65 5.74 -2.89
CA ALA A 59 -22.55 6.61 -3.25
C ALA A 59 -21.21 5.89 -3.02
N PRO A 60 -20.24 5.93 -3.97
CA PRO A 60 -19.01 5.16 -3.88
C PRO A 60 -18.24 5.31 -2.56
N ARG A 61 -18.19 6.52 -2.00
CA ARG A 61 -17.52 6.80 -0.71
C ARG A 61 -18.23 6.12 0.47
N HIS A 62 -19.57 6.13 0.50
CA HIS A 62 -20.34 5.47 1.56
C HIS A 62 -20.25 3.95 1.46
N VAL A 63 -20.36 3.41 0.24
CA VAL A 63 -20.15 1.97 -0.01
C VAL A 63 -18.76 1.56 0.45
N LEU A 64 -17.70 2.29 0.08
CA LEU A 64 -16.34 1.97 0.50
C LEU A 64 -16.16 2.07 2.02
N ALA A 65 -16.68 3.13 2.65
CA ALA A 65 -16.61 3.30 4.11
C ALA A 65 -17.29 2.14 4.86
N GLU A 66 -18.44 1.68 4.37
CA GLU A 66 -19.13 0.53 4.95
C GLU A 66 -18.32 -0.76 4.79
N HIS A 67 -17.72 -1.00 3.62
CA HIS A 67 -16.86 -2.17 3.41
C HIS A 67 -15.62 -2.14 4.30
N VAL A 68 -14.98 -0.98 4.47
CA VAL A 68 -13.86 -0.80 5.41
C VAL A 68 -14.30 -1.06 6.84
N ARG A 69 -15.47 -0.56 7.26
CA ARG A 69 -16.03 -0.79 8.59
C ARG A 69 -16.34 -2.28 8.83
N LEU A 70 -16.95 -2.95 7.87
CA LEU A 70 -17.28 -4.37 7.93
C LEU A 70 -16.02 -5.23 7.98
N ALA A 71 -15.00 -4.89 7.17
CA ALA A 71 -13.70 -5.54 7.20
C ALA A 71 -13.06 -5.39 8.59
N ALA A 72 -12.99 -4.17 9.13
CA ALA A 72 -12.44 -3.92 10.47
C ALA A 72 -13.20 -4.70 11.56
N GLY A 73 -14.53 -4.79 11.47
CA GLY A 73 -15.36 -5.59 12.38
C GLY A 73 -15.10 -7.10 12.30
N ALA A 74 -14.58 -7.59 11.18
CA ALA A 74 -14.14 -8.97 11.00
C ALA A 74 -12.64 -9.19 11.35
N GLY A 75 -11.95 -8.17 11.88
CA GLY A 75 -10.50 -8.23 12.15
C GLY A 75 -9.64 -8.14 10.89
N LEU A 76 -10.22 -7.70 9.77
CA LEU A 76 -9.56 -7.54 8.49
C LEU A 76 -9.10 -6.09 8.35
N LEU A 77 -7.81 -5.89 8.08
CA LEU A 77 -7.27 -4.59 7.71
C LEU A 77 -7.08 -4.61 6.20
N PRO A 78 -8.00 -4.03 5.40
CA PRO A 78 -7.70 -3.83 3.99
C PRO A 78 -6.40 -3.03 3.92
N VAL A 79 -5.46 -3.46 3.07
CA VAL A 79 -4.27 -2.66 2.79
C VAL A 79 -4.73 -1.44 1.99
N THR A 80 -5.25 -0.44 2.71
CA THR A 80 -5.72 0.83 2.15
C THR A 80 -4.57 1.79 1.93
N ASP A 81 -3.41 1.49 2.51
CA ASP A 81 -2.17 2.24 2.37
C ASP A 81 -0.99 1.28 2.10
N PRO A 82 -0.82 0.81 0.85
CA PRO A 82 0.31 -0.06 0.50
C PRO A 82 1.67 0.64 0.64
N VAL A 83 1.71 1.98 0.57
CA VAL A 83 2.94 2.75 0.78
C VAL A 83 3.33 2.73 2.26
N GLY A 84 2.38 3.01 3.15
CA GLY A 84 2.58 2.90 4.60
C GLY A 84 2.91 1.46 5.03
N TYR A 85 2.27 0.46 4.42
CA TYR A 85 2.61 -0.95 4.66
C TYR A 85 4.08 -1.27 4.35
N LEU A 86 4.57 -0.85 3.18
CA LEU A 86 5.98 -1.04 2.82
C LEU A 86 6.91 -0.25 3.74
N ALA A 87 6.52 0.95 4.17
CA ALA A 87 7.30 1.76 5.09
C ALA A 87 7.48 1.08 6.46
N GLU A 88 6.47 0.37 6.97
CA GLU A 88 6.59 -0.41 8.21
C GLU A 88 7.55 -1.62 8.05
N ILE A 89 7.49 -2.30 6.90
CA ILE A 89 8.46 -3.36 6.57
C ILE A 89 9.88 -2.78 6.54
N GLU A 90 10.08 -1.68 5.81
CA GLU A 90 11.38 -1.00 5.74
C GLU A 90 11.87 -0.60 7.14
N ALA A 91 10.98 -0.06 7.98
CA ALA A 91 11.33 0.35 9.33
C ALA A 91 11.77 -0.84 10.20
N ALA A 92 11.11 -2.00 10.11
CA ALA A 92 11.55 -3.22 10.79
C ALA A 92 12.96 -3.65 10.34
N TRP A 93 13.23 -3.62 9.03
CA TRP A 93 14.54 -3.96 8.48
C TRP A 93 15.64 -2.94 8.85
N ARG A 94 15.33 -1.63 8.84
CA ARG A 94 16.26 -0.57 9.26
C ARG A 94 16.59 -0.65 10.76
N ARG A 95 15.63 -1.07 11.59
CA ARG A 95 15.86 -1.36 13.00
C ARG A 95 16.57 -2.69 13.23
N ARG A 96 16.72 -3.52 12.19
CA ARG A 96 17.25 -4.89 12.28
C ARG A 96 16.49 -5.73 13.30
N ASP A 97 15.17 -5.55 13.33
CA ASP A 97 14.27 -6.24 14.26
C ASP A 97 13.81 -7.57 13.63
N GLY A 98 14.57 -8.64 13.90
CA GLY A 98 14.31 -9.97 13.35
C GLY A 98 12.95 -10.53 13.75
N VAL A 99 12.48 -10.19 14.95
CA VAL A 99 11.17 -10.64 15.46
C VAL A 99 10.04 -9.93 14.71
N ALA A 100 10.12 -8.61 14.57
CA ALA A 100 9.10 -7.85 13.82
C ALA A 100 9.08 -8.24 12.35
N ALA A 101 10.26 -8.39 11.71
CA ALA A 101 10.36 -8.82 10.31
C ALA A 101 9.78 -10.22 10.10
N ALA A 102 10.00 -11.16 11.03
CA ALA A 102 9.43 -12.50 10.97
C ALA A 102 7.92 -12.52 11.26
N ALA A 103 7.43 -11.66 12.16
CA ALA A 103 6.01 -11.58 12.53
C ALA A 103 5.09 -11.12 11.38
N GLY A 104 5.66 -10.48 10.36
CA GLY A 104 4.95 -10.08 9.13
C GLY A 104 4.51 -11.25 8.25
N TYR A 105 5.01 -12.47 8.50
CA TYR A 105 4.64 -13.66 7.73
C TYR A 105 3.52 -14.47 8.39
N THR A 106 2.69 -15.08 7.56
CA THR A 106 1.77 -16.16 7.97
C THR A 106 2.54 -17.43 8.34
N GLU A 107 1.93 -18.33 9.10
CA GLU A 107 2.58 -19.58 9.53
C GLU A 107 2.97 -20.49 8.35
N ASP A 108 2.16 -20.49 7.30
CA ASP A 108 2.34 -21.25 6.07
C ASP A 108 3.03 -20.46 4.95
N ALA A 109 3.68 -19.33 5.29
CA ALA A 109 4.32 -18.49 4.31
C ALA A 109 5.48 -19.19 3.58
N VAL A 110 5.64 -18.83 2.29
CA VAL A 110 6.75 -19.28 1.45
C VAL A 110 7.54 -18.09 0.93
N LEU A 111 8.80 -18.00 1.31
CA LEU A 111 9.77 -17.10 0.69
C LEU A 111 10.49 -17.84 -0.43
N VAL A 112 10.49 -17.28 -1.63
CA VAL A 112 11.27 -17.70 -2.79
C VAL A 112 12.32 -16.63 -3.05
N TYR A 113 13.59 -17.00 -3.13
CA TYR A 113 14.68 -16.04 -3.29
C TYR A 113 15.82 -16.57 -4.16
N GLY A 114 16.60 -15.65 -4.72
CA GLY A 114 17.75 -15.97 -5.57
C GLY A 114 17.40 -16.90 -6.72
N ASN A 115 18.22 -17.93 -6.95
CA ASN A 115 18.00 -18.93 -7.99
C ASN A 115 17.00 -20.02 -7.57
N ALA A 116 15.75 -19.63 -7.31
CA ALA A 116 14.62 -20.49 -6.91
C ALA A 116 14.80 -21.24 -5.57
N GLN A 117 15.57 -20.67 -4.64
CA GLN A 117 15.66 -21.19 -3.27
C GLN A 117 14.39 -20.86 -2.50
N THR A 118 14.06 -21.66 -1.48
CA THR A 118 12.86 -21.44 -0.65
C THR A 118 13.14 -21.51 0.84
N ARG A 119 12.40 -20.69 1.62
CA ARG A 119 12.31 -20.80 3.08
C ARG A 119 10.85 -20.84 3.50
N THR A 120 10.52 -21.72 4.44
CA THR A 120 9.19 -21.88 5.03
C THR A 120 9.31 -22.15 6.53
N GLY A 121 8.20 -22.05 7.26
CA GLY A 121 8.11 -22.46 8.66
C GLY A 121 9.18 -21.82 9.55
N GLU A 122 9.89 -22.63 10.34
CA GLU A 122 10.91 -22.15 11.28
C GLU A 122 12.11 -21.50 10.57
N ALA A 123 12.54 -22.03 9.42
CA ALA A 123 13.63 -21.45 8.65
C ALA A 123 13.30 -20.03 8.17
N LEU A 124 12.05 -19.77 7.78
CA LEU A 124 11.59 -18.43 7.45
C LEU A 124 11.51 -17.52 8.69
N ARG A 125 11.08 -18.05 9.83
CA ARG A 125 10.97 -17.27 11.08
C ARG A 125 12.33 -16.84 11.65
N GLN A 126 13.36 -17.66 11.50
CA GLN A 126 14.70 -17.36 12.01
C GLN A 126 15.53 -16.52 11.03
N TRP A 127 15.22 -16.60 9.73
CA TRP A 127 16.05 -15.99 8.69
C TRP A 127 16.28 -14.49 8.86
N PRO A 128 15.28 -13.63 9.16
CA PRO A 128 15.52 -12.21 9.32
C PRO A 128 16.57 -11.90 10.38
N GLN A 129 16.49 -12.56 11.54
CA GLN A 129 17.50 -12.39 12.60
C GLN A 129 18.88 -12.88 12.16
N GLN A 130 18.96 -14.06 11.53
CA GLN A 130 20.23 -14.59 11.01
C GLN A 130 20.86 -13.65 9.98
N TRP A 131 20.05 -13.01 9.14
CA TRP A 131 20.52 -12.04 8.17
C TRP A 131 21.02 -10.76 8.86
N PHE A 132 20.31 -10.27 9.88
CA PHE A 132 20.75 -9.10 10.66
C PHE A 132 22.03 -9.38 11.47
N ASP A 133 22.22 -10.61 11.95
CA ASP A 133 23.47 -11.03 12.60
C ASP A 133 24.64 -11.09 11.60
N PHE A 134 24.36 -11.47 10.35
CA PHE A 134 25.34 -11.48 9.26
C PHE A 134 25.72 -10.08 8.78
N ALA A 135 24.76 -9.15 8.73
CA ALA A 135 24.92 -7.78 8.25
C ALA A 135 24.49 -6.76 9.33
N PRO A 136 25.28 -6.61 10.41
CA PRO A 136 24.89 -5.81 11.58
C PRO A 136 24.81 -4.30 11.31
N ASP A 137 25.45 -3.82 10.24
CA ASP A 137 25.48 -2.43 9.82
C ASP A 137 24.57 -2.13 8.62
N LEU A 138 23.65 -3.05 8.29
CA LEU A 138 22.71 -2.89 7.17
C LEU A 138 22.08 -1.50 7.13
N ARG A 139 22.11 -0.90 5.94
CA ARG A 139 21.31 0.24 5.53
C ARG A 139 20.48 -0.17 4.34
N ILE A 140 19.17 -0.02 4.42
CA ILE A 140 18.25 -0.40 3.35
C ILE A 140 17.23 0.70 3.10
N THR A 141 16.84 0.87 1.85
CA THR A 141 15.71 1.70 1.43
C THR A 141 14.84 0.88 0.49
N LYS A 142 13.52 0.92 0.71
CA LYS A 142 12.53 0.24 -0.12
C LYS A 142 11.69 1.28 -0.84
N THR A 143 11.44 1.04 -2.12
CA THR A 143 10.63 1.92 -2.97
C THR A 143 9.39 1.16 -3.43
N PHE A 144 8.22 1.71 -3.12
CA PHE A 144 6.94 1.18 -3.60
C PHE A 144 6.87 1.30 -5.12
N ARG A 145 6.42 0.24 -5.81
CA ARG A 145 6.23 0.23 -7.27
C ARG A 145 4.76 0.07 -7.66
N SER A 146 4.08 -0.93 -7.13
CA SER A 146 2.66 -1.14 -7.44
C SER A 146 1.97 -2.02 -6.39
N PHE A 147 0.64 -1.96 -6.39
CA PHE A 147 -0.22 -2.85 -5.60
C PHE A 147 -1.40 -3.26 -6.47
N ALA A 148 -1.61 -4.57 -6.63
CA ALA A 148 -2.71 -5.11 -7.44
C ALA A 148 -3.20 -6.43 -6.84
N GLY A 149 -4.50 -6.50 -6.55
CA GLY A 149 -5.08 -7.64 -5.84
C GLY A 149 -4.49 -7.75 -4.44
N ASP A 150 -3.82 -8.87 -4.18
CA ASP A 150 -3.10 -9.16 -2.93
C ASP A 150 -1.58 -8.99 -3.05
N CYS A 151 -1.08 -8.53 -4.21
CA CYS A 151 0.33 -8.44 -4.49
C CYS A 151 0.84 -6.99 -4.40
N LEU A 152 1.80 -6.77 -3.50
CA LEU A 152 2.61 -5.56 -3.43
C LEU A 152 3.95 -5.81 -4.12
N ALA A 153 4.30 -4.97 -5.08
CA ALA A 153 5.62 -4.95 -5.70
C ALA A 153 6.45 -3.77 -5.19
N SER A 154 7.69 -4.03 -4.80
CA SER A 154 8.66 -3.01 -4.41
C SER A 154 10.05 -3.34 -4.93
N GLU A 155 10.91 -2.32 -4.91
CA GLU A 155 12.34 -2.45 -5.09
C GLU A 155 13.05 -2.09 -3.80
N TRP A 156 14.30 -2.52 -3.63
CA TRP A 156 15.16 -2.03 -2.56
C TRP A 156 16.59 -1.84 -3.03
N GLU A 157 17.29 -1.01 -2.27
CA GLU A 157 18.74 -0.86 -2.32
C GLU A 157 19.26 -1.03 -0.89
N SER A 158 20.33 -1.80 -0.74
CA SER A 158 20.98 -2.01 0.56
C SER A 158 22.50 -1.91 0.47
N THR A 159 23.10 -1.53 1.60
CA THR A 159 24.54 -1.64 1.83
C THR A 159 24.82 -2.23 3.20
N TYR A 160 25.88 -3.03 3.30
CA TYR A 160 26.39 -3.58 4.56
C TYR A 160 27.86 -3.99 4.40
N THR A 161 28.55 -4.25 5.51
CA THR A 161 29.94 -4.75 5.49
C THR A 161 29.96 -6.27 5.46
N HIS A 162 30.61 -6.88 4.47
CA HIS A 162 30.76 -8.34 4.41
C HIS A 162 31.56 -8.83 5.63
N PRO A 163 31.03 -9.74 6.47
CA PRO A 163 31.63 -10.04 7.77
C PRO A 163 32.98 -10.77 7.69
N VAL A 164 33.31 -11.37 6.54
CA VAL A 164 34.58 -12.10 6.34
C VAL A 164 35.62 -11.24 5.63
N SER A 165 35.26 -10.55 4.55
CA SER A 165 36.22 -9.78 3.75
C SER A 165 36.38 -8.33 4.23
N GLY A 166 35.39 -7.80 4.97
CA GLY A 166 35.38 -6.41 5.41
C GLY A 166 35.04 -5.40 4.30
N GLU A 167 34.71 -5.88 3.10
CA GLU A 167 34.34 -5.03 1.96
C GLU A 167 32.89 -4.57 2.07
N THR A 168 32.61 -3.38 1.56
CA THR A 168 31.23 -2.91 1.42
C THR A 168 30.54 -3.74 0.34
N VAL A 169 29.43 -4.34 0.71
CA VAL A 169 28.49 -4.98 -0.20
C VAL A 169 27.41 -3.97 -0.56
N HIS A 170 27.11 -3.89 -1.85
CA HIS A 170 25.96 -3.18 -2.38
C HIS A 170 25.00 -4.19 -2.97
N GLU A 171 23.72 -3.96 -2.72
CA GLU A 171 22.65 -4.78 -3.25
C GLU A 171 21.56 -3.89 -3.82
N ARG A 172 20.92 -4.38 -4.87
CA ARG A 172 19.59 -3.93 -5.25
C ARG A 172 18.73 -5.13 -5.58
N GLY A 173 17.43 -4.96 -5.41
CA GLY A 173 16.51 -6.00 -5.81
C GLY A 173 15.09 -5.55 -6.02
N ALA A 174 14.27 -6.51 -6.43
CA ALA A 174 12.83 -6.38 -6.59
C ALA A 174 12.12 -7.53 -5.89
N GLU A 175 11.00 -7.22 -5.23
CA GLU A 175 10.27 -8.14 -4.38
C GLU A 175 8.78 -8.04 -4.65
N PHE A 176 8.11 -9.17 -4.49
CA PHE A 176 6.66 -9.30 -4.55
C PHE A 176 6.17 -9.92 -3.25
N PHE A 177 5.38 -9.16 -2.49
CA PHE A 177 4.69 -9.63 -1.29
C PHE A 177 3.24 -9.94 -1.63
N PHE A 178 2.84 -11.19 -1.48
CA PHE A 178 1.45 -11.61 -1.55
C PHE A 178 0.88 -11.65 -0.13
N ILE A 179 -0.15 -10.84 0.11
CA ILE A 179 -0.60 -10.42 1.43
C ILE A 179 -2.02 -10.90 1.65
N ARG A 180 -2.25 -11.60 2.77
CA ARG A 180 -3.59 -11.98 3.19
C ARG A 180 -4.37 -10.78 3.70
N ILE A 181 -5.67 -10.98 3.81
CA ILE A 181 -6.60 -9.99 4.30
C ILE A 181 -6.37 -9.57 5.77
N ASP A 182 -5.58 -10.34 6.53
CA ASP A 182 -5.10 -10.01 7.88
C ASP A 182 -3.79 -9.16 7.86
N GLY A 183 -3.33 -8.75 6.68
CA GLY A 183 -2.12 -7.96 6.47
C GLY A 183 -0.82 -8.78 6.49
N LYS A 184 -0.86 -10.10 6.63
CA LYS A 184 0.35 -10.93 6.70
C LYS A 184 0.74 -11.51 5.34
N VAL A 185 2.04 -11.59 5.11
CA VAL A 185 2.62 -12.14 3.89
C VAL A 185 2.50 -13.67 3.90
N TYR A 186 1.89 -14.26 2.88
CA TYR A 186 1.84 -15.73 2.70
C TYR A 186 2.74 -16.23 1.57
N ARG A 187 3.16 -15.34 0.67
CA ARG A 187 4.19 -15.63 -0.31
C ARG A 187 5.04 -14.40 -0.55
N HIS A 188 6.35 -14.57 -0.60
CA HIS A 188 7.30 -13.51 -0.87
C HIS A 188 8.27 -13.98 -1.94
N HIS A 189 8.40 -13.27 -3.04
CA HIS A 189 9.44 -13.50 -4.04
C HIS A 189 10.46 -12.38 -3.97
N MET A 190 11.75 -12.71 -3.89
CA MET A 190 12.83 -11.75 -3.73
C MET A 190 13.93 -12.02 -4.76
N PHE A 191 14.27 -11.02 -5.56
CA PHE A 191 15.31 -11.08 -6.57
C PHE A 191 16.36 -10.02 -6.28
N GLU A 192 17.62 -10.42 -6.17
CA GLU A 192 18.71 -9.53 -5.79
C GLU A 192 19.86 -9.59 -6.79
N HIS A 193 20.56 -8.48 -6.90
CA HIS A 193 21.86 -8.36 -7.54
C HIS A 193 22.81 -7.75 -6.51
N THR A 194 23.97 -8.37 -6.33
CA THR A 194 24.95 -8.04 -5.30
C THR A 194 26.31 -7.78 -5.92
N TRP A 195 27.00 -6.73 -5.48
CA TRP A 195 28.35 -6.38 -5.93
C TRP A 195 29.17 -5.75 -4.80
N LEU A 196 30.49 -5.75 -4.97
CA LEU A 196 31.44 -5.13 -4.03
C LEU A 196 31.87 -3.75 -4.54
N ASP A 197 32.45 -2.91 -3.67
CA ASP A 197 32.95 -1.55 -4.02
C ASP A 197 33.88 -1.53 -5.25
N ASP A 198 34.69 -2.57 -5.45
CA ASP A 198 35.65 -2.69 -6.54
C ASP A 198 35.04 -3.23 -7.85
N GLN A 199 33.78 -3.68 -7.80
CA GLN A 199 33.01 -4.17 -8.93
C GLN A 199 32.06 -3.06 -9.39
N GLN A 200 32.16 -2.63 -10.65
CA GLN A 200 31.16 -1.72 -11.21
C GLN A 200 29.80 -2.40 -11.23
N GLU A 201 28.75 -1.66 -10.86
CA GLU A 201 27.37 -2.04 -11.14
C GLU A 201 27.28 -2.44 -12.62
N GLN A 202 26.94 -3.70 -12.88
CA GLN A 202 26.75 -4.14 -14.25
C GLN A 202 25.47 -3.48 -14.76
N ALA A 203 25.63 -2.32 -15.41
CA ALA A 203 24.52 -1.58 -15.98
C ALA A 203 23.74 -2.51 -16.91
N TRP A 204 22.46 -2.67 -16.61
CA TRP A 204 21.56 -3.38 -17.51
C TRP A 204 21.57 -2.62 -18.83
N PRO A 205 21.75 -3.29 -19.98
CA PRO A 205 21.63 -2.61 -21.26
C PRO A 205 20.25 -1.92 -21.30
N ALA A 206 20.24 -0.64 -21.66
CA ALA A 206 18.99 0.05 -21.92
C ALA A 206 18.22 -0.74 -22.97
N ILE A 207 17.00 -1.17 -22.63
CA ILE A 207 16.08 -1.90 -23.50
C ILE A 207 15.42 -0.91 -24.46
#